data_AF-A0A3M1AYA8-F1
#
_entry.id   AF-A0A3M1AYA8-F1
#
_cell.length_a   1.000
_cell.length_b   1.000
_cell.length_c   1.000
_cell.angle_alpha   90.00
_cell.angle_beta   90.00
_cell.angle_gamma   90.00
#
_symmetry.space_group_name_H-M   'P 1'
#
loop_
_entity.id
_entity.type
_entity.pdbx_description
1 polymer ?
#
loop_
_entity_poly.entity_id
_entity_poly.type
_entity_poly.pdbx_seq_one_letter_code
_entity_poly.pdbx_strand_id
1 'polypeptide(L)' 'MTREAYIFEAIRTPRAKGKVGEALYEVKPIDLVVGLMKELVRRYELDTAQIDDVVL' A
#
# COMPACT_ATOMS: atom_id res chain seq x y z
N MET A 1 -4.91 2.41 30.56
CA MET A 1 -3.74 2.99 29.87
C MET A 1 -4.13 3.23 28.44
N THR A 2 -3.97 4.44 27.93
CA THR A 2 -4.05 4.74 26.50
C THR A 2 -2.77 4.22 25.82
N ARG A 3 -2.92 3.58 24.66
CA ARG A 3 -1.78 3.23 23.80
C ARG A 3 -1.56 4.40 22.85
N GLU A 4 -0.33 4.88 22.76
CA GLU A 4 0.07 5.87 21.76
C GLU A 4 0.08 5.22 20.36
N ALA A 5 -0.30 5.99 19.35
CA ALA A 5 -0.33 5.53 17.96
C ALA A 5 0.87 6.09 17.19
N TYR A 6 1.56 5.22 16.45
CA TYR A 6 2.73 5.59 15.67
C TYR A 6 2.53 5.25 14.20
N ILE A 7 3.02 6.11 13.30
CA ILE A 7 3.14 5.83 11.87
C ILE A 7 4.56 5.35 11.63
N PHE A 8 4.71 4.07 11.26
CA PHE A 8 6.02 3.48 10.98
C PHE A 8 6.49 3.70 9.55
N GLU A 9 5.56 3.69 8.58
CA GLU A 9 5.87 3.82 7.15
C GLU A 9 4.73 4.54 6.42
N ALA A 10 5.09 5.28 5.37
CA ALA A 10 4.16 6.01 4.52
C ALA A 10 4.63 5.97 3.06
N ILE A 11 4.12 5.01 2.30
CA ILE A 11 4.40 4.84 0.87
C ILE A 11 3.16 5.07 0.01
N ARG A 12 3.38 5.32 -1.29
CA ARG A 12 2.30 5.54 -2.25
C ARG A 12 2.73 5.08 -3.64
N THR A 13 1.75 4.78 -4.50
CA THR A 13 2.02 4.65 -5.92
C THR A 13 2.29 6.04 -6.54
N PRO A 14 2.97 6.11 -7.69
CA PRO A 14 2.90 7.28 -8.54
C PRO A 14 1.45 7.59 -8.91
N ARG A 15 1.16 8.86 -9.20
CA ARG A 15 -0.11 9.27 -9.79
C ARG A 15 0.09 9.40 -11.30
N ALA A 16 -0.86 8.88 -12.06
CA ALA A 16 -0.86 8.98 -13.52
C ALA A 16 -2.16 9.63 -14.01
N LYS A 17 -2.16 10.08 -15.27
CA LYS A 17 -3.36 10.67 -15.88
C LYS A 17 -4.34 9.56 -16.21
N GLY A 18 -5.62 9.74 -15.87
CA GLY A 18 -6.69 8.77 -16.16
C GLY A 18 -7.15 8.74 -17.62
N LYS A 19 -6.24 8.91 -18.60
CA LYS A 19 -6.56 8.84 -20.03
C LYS A 19 -6.14 7.49 -20.60
N VAL A 20 -6.89 6.99 -21.58
CA VAL A 20 -6.54 5.76 -22.31
C VAL A 20 -5.11 5.86 -22.85
N GLY A 21 -4.32 4.81 -22.63
CA GLY A 21 -2.93 4.74 -23.08
C GLY A 21 -1.90 5.44 -22.18
N GLU A 22 -2.33 6.11 -21.11
CA GLU A 22 -1.43 6.62 -20.07
C GLU A 22 -1.09 5.55 -19.04
N ALA A 23 -0.01 5.78 -18.27
CA ALA A 23 0.41 4.88 -17.21
C ALA A 23 -0.72 4.61 -16.20
N LEU A 24 -0.75 3.39 -15.67
CA LEU A 24 -1.74 2.92 -14.68
C LEU A 24 -3.20 2.89 -15.16
N TYR A 25 -3.55 3.36 -16.37
CA TYR A 25 -4.92 3.33 -16.88
C TYR A 25 -5.51 1.92 -16.95
N GLU A 26 -4.69 0.95 -17.36
CA GLU A 26 -5.09 -0.45 -17.49
C GLU A 26 -4.85 -1.26 -16.20
N VAL A 27 -4.28 -0.64 -15.17
CA VAL A 27 -3.98 -1.32 -13.90
C VAL A 27 -5.24 -1.33 -13.05
N LYS A 28 -5.65 -2.51 -12.58
CA LYS A 28 -6.82 -2.61 -11.72
C LYS A 28 -6.52 -1.91 -10.39
N PRO A 29 -7.47 -1.18 -9.79
CA PRO A 29 -7.22 -0.48 -8.52
C PRO A 29 -6.68 -1.39 -7.41
N ILE A 30 -7.14 -2.64 -7.35
CA ILE A 30 -6.65 -3.63 -6.37
C ILE A 30 -5.16 -3.93 -6.54
N ASP A 31 -4.65 -3.93 -7.77
CA ASP A 31 -3.24 -4.21 -8.04
C ASP A 31 -2.33 -3.07 -7.55
N LEU A 32 -2.84 -1.84 -7.52
CA LEU A 32 -2.13 -0.69 -6.93
C LEU A 32 -1.92 -0.88 -5.43
N VAL A 33 -2.97 -1.35 -4.72
CA VAL A 33 -2.90 -1.61 -3.27
C VAL A 33 -2.00 -2.82 -2.98
N VAL A 34 -2.17 -3.92 -3.71
CA VAL A 34 -1.35 -5.13 -3.57
C VAL A 34 0.13 -4.82 -3.80
N GLY A 35 0.44 -3.95 -4.77
CA GLY A 35 1.81 -3.50 -5.01
C GLY A 35 2.43 -2.83 -3.78
N LEU A 36 1.69 -1.95 -3.10
CA LEU A 36 2.16 -1.29 -1.88
C LEU A 36 2.31 -2.28 -0.71
N MET A 37 1.36 -3.19 -0.52
CA MET A 37 1.45 -4.20 0.55
C MET A 37 2.68 -5.10 0.38
N LYS A 38 2.95 -5.56 -0.83
CA LYS A 38 4.17 -6.34 -1.14
C LYS A 38 5.44 -5.54 -0.88
N GLU A 39 5.43 -4.24 -1.17
CA GLU A 39 6.57 -3.36 -0.92
C GLU A 39 6.83 -3.18 0.59
N LEU A 40 5.79 -3.06 1.42
CA LEU A 40 5.94 -3.04 2.88
C LEU A 40 6.60 -4.33 3.41
N VAL A 41 6.10 -5.49 2.97
CA VAL A 41 6.68 -6.79 3.36
C VAL A 41 8.14 -6.89 2.91
N ARG A 42 8.45 -6.47 1.68
CA ARG A 42 9.80 -6.52 1.12
C ARG A 42 10.78 -5.61 1.87
N ARG A 43 10.36 -4.42 2.30
CA ARG A 43 11.25 -3.44 2.96
C ARG A 43 11.62 -3.84 4.38
N TYR A 44 10.70 -4.48 5.09
CA TYR A 44 10.79 -4.67 6.53
C TYR A 44 10.80 -6.12 6.97
N GLU A 45 10.76 -7.07 6.03
CA GLU A 45 10.56 -8.50 6.32
C GLU A 45 9.36 -8.71 7.26
N LEU A 46 8.29 -7.94 7.00
CA LEU A 46 7.13 -7.82 7.89
C LEU A 46 6.44 -9.18 8.04
N ASP A 47 6.32 -9.66 9.28
CA ASP A 47 5.44 -10.78 9.62
C ASP A 47 3.99 -10.31 9.52
N THR A 48 3.33 -10.67 8.42
CA THR A 48 1.94 -10.26 8.17
C THR A 48 0.94 -10.90 9.12
N ALA A 49 1.32 -11.93 9.90
CA ALA A 49 0.47 -12.50 10.94
C ALA A 49 0.29 -11.55 12.14
N GLN A 50 1.12 -10.52 12.29
CA GLN A 50 1.01 -9.49 13.33
C GLN A 50 0.03 -8.35 12.97
N ILE A 51 -0.53 -8.36 11.76
CA ILE A 51 -1.44 -7.31 11.29
C ILE A 51 -2.87 -7.69 11.67
N ASP A 52 -3.48 -6.89 12.55
CA ASP A 52 -4.86 -7.13 13.00
C ASP A 52 -5.92 -6.70 11.98
N ASP A 53 -5.68 -5.63 11.23
CA ASP A 53 -6.66 -5.05 10.31
C ASP A 53 -6.02 -4.24 9.16
N VAL A 54 -6.77 -4.08 8.07
CA VAL A 54 -6.43 -3.24 6.92
C VAL A 54 -7.65 -2.39 6.56
N VAL A 55 -7.50 -1.07 6.64
CA VAL A 55 -8.54 -0.10 6.29
C VAL A 55 -8.13 0.66 5.02
N LEU A 56 -9.02 0.66 4.01
CA LEU A 56 -8.82 1.29 2.68
C LEU A 56 -9.90 2.34 2.39
#